data_AF-A0A6J7VVJ7-F1
#
_entry.id   AF-A0A6J7VVJ7-F1
#
_cell.length_a   1.000
_cell.length_b   1.000
_cell.length_c   1.000
_cell.angle_alpha   90.00
_cell.angle_beta   90.00
_cell.angle_gamma   90.00
#
_symmetry.space_group_name_H-M   'P 1'
#
loop_
_entity.id
_entity.type
_entity.pdbx_description
1 polymer ?
#
loop_
_entity_poly.entity_id
_entity_poly.type
_entity_poly.pdbx_seq_one_letter_code
_entity_poly.pdbx_strand_id
1 'polypeptide(L)'
;MKEDIKVRLYPGTPSACAIVIEEIAKLKDLLEPIEIDTAIGKSTQQIQKLLYPELVKSGWILNFIYDSNTASLYPTSNYSLDAIKDVQSNSCIHNHRLLLELCFDNRQAIGTNLLKFETAKRIYERTDNSLATSIIVCGSQEGLADLKWDGGVASFSEYENALLTVYRDIFTIEPQYLIIKQ
;
A
#
# COMPACT_ATOMS: atom_id res chain seq x y z
N MET A 1 5.76 -1.10 -25.42
CA MET A 1 6.21 0.31 -25.33
C MET A 1 6.45 0.57 -23.87
N LYS A 2 7.62 1.09 -23.50
CA LYS A 2 7.94 1.33 -22.10
C LYS A 2 7.43 2.70 -21.67
N GLU A 3 6.80 2.74 -20.51
CA GLU A 3 6.29 3.97 -19.90
C GLU A 3 6.83 4.10 -18.48
N ASP A 4 7.30 5.30 -18.14
CA ASP A 4 7.79 5.64 -16.80
C ASP A 4 6.62 5.80 -15.81
N ILE A 5 6.80 5.28 -14.60
CA ILE A 5 5.91 5.52 -13.45
C ILE A 5 6.28 6.85 -12.81
N LYS A 6 5.32 7.78 -12.70
CA LYS A 6 5.46 8.95 -11.81
C LYS A 6 4.65 8.69 -10.55
N VAL A 7 5.23 8.96 -9.38
CA VAL A 7 4.57 8.71 -8.10
C VAL A 7 4.33 10.01 -7.37
N ARG A 8 3.07 10.25 -6.99
CA ARG A 8 2.70 11.38 -6.12
C ARG A 8 2.32 10.88 -4.74
N LEU A 9 2.88 11.51 -3.71
CA LEU A 9 2.40 11.36 -2.34
C LEU A 9 1.15 12.23 -2.16
N TYR A 10 0.03 11.62 -1.80
CA TYR A 10 -1.14 12.36 -1.35
C TYR A 10 -1.13 12.40 0.19
N PRO A 11 -1.13 13.59 0.81
CA PRO A 11 -1.06 13.68 2.25
C PRO A 11 -2.33 13.12 2.88
N GLY A 12 -2.21 12.02 3.63
CA GLY A 12 -3.13 11.74 4.73
C GLY A 12 -2.78 12.64 5.93
N THR A 13 -3.62 12.66 6.95
CA THR A 13 -3.56 13.58 8.10
C THR A 13 -2.14 13.84 8.68
N PRO A 14 -1.78 15.10 9.06
CA PRO A 14 -0.39 15.56 9.14
C PRO A 14 0.45 15.14 10.37
N SER A 15 0.05 14.11 11.14
CA SER A 15 0.71 13.79 12.41
C SER A 15 1.68 12.60 12.36
N ALA A 16 2.21 12.26 11.18
CA ALA A 16 3.14 11.14 11.06
C ALA A 16 4.51 11.49 11.67
N CYS A 17 5.06 10.56 12.45
CA CYS A 17 6.42 10.64 12.97
C CYS A 17 7.43 10.81 11.82
N ALA A 18 8.52 11.56 12.04
CA ALA A 18 9.50 11.88 10.99
C ALA A 18 10.06 10.63 10.29
N ILE A 19 10.32 9.55 11.03
CA ILE A 19 10.80 8.29 10.44
C ILE A 19 9.78 7.67 9.47
N VAL A 20 8.47 7.79 9.75
CA VAL A 20 7.41 7.29 8.88
C VAL A 20 7.39 8.07 7.58
N ILE A 21 7.51 9.39 7.65
CA ILE A 21 7.56 10.27 6.47
C ILE A 21 8.79 9.93 5.62
N GLU A 22 9.95 9.76 6.25
CA GLU A 22 11.21 9.39 5.58
C GLU A 22 11.08 8.04 4.85
N GLU A 23 10.50 7.04 5.49
CA GLU A 23 10.33 5.71 4.88
C GLU A 23 9.31 5.70 3.74
N ILE A 24 8.25 6.50 3.82
CA ILE A 24 7.31 6.69 2.70
C ILE A 24 8.01 7.39 1.52
N ALA A 25 8.86 8.38 1.79
CA ALA A 25 9.66 9.03 0.76
C ALA A 25 10.63 8.05 0.08
N LYS A 26 11.34 7.22 0.85
CA LYS A 26 12.18 6.15 0.30
C LYS A 26 11.38 5.18 -0.57
N LEU A 27 10.19 4.77 -0.13
CA LEU A 27 9.32 3.90 -0.92
C LEU A 27 8.88 4.56 -2.24
N LYS A 28 8.57 5.85 -2.22
CA LYS A 28 8.31 6.63 -3.44
C LYS A 28 9.52 6.57 -4.38
N ASP A 29 10.72 6.83 -3.88
CA ASP A 29 11.95 6.84 -4.68
C ASP A 29 12.29 5.45 -5.27
N LEU A 30 11.85 4.36 -4.62
CA LEU A 30 11.94 3.00 -5.17
C LEU A 30 10.95 2.73 -6.32
N LEU A 31 9.77 3.37 -6.29
CA LEU A 31 8.73 3.17 -7.28
C LEU A 31 8.92 4.01 -8.55
N GLU A 32 9.45 5.24 -8.43
CA GLU A 32 9.64 6.16 -9.56
C GLU A 32 10.50 5.61 -10.73
N PRO A 33 11.61 4.88 -10.53
CA PRO A 33 12.41 4.39 -11.64
C PRO A 33 11.83 3.16 -12.34
N ILE A 34 10.68 2.64 -11.91
CA ILE A 34 10.08 1.44 -12.50
C ILE A 34 9.47 1.80 -13.87
N GLU A 35 9.92 1.09 -14.90
CA GLU A 35 9.37 1.14 -16.25
C GLU A 35 8.45 -0.06 -16.50
N ILE A 36 7.24 0.19 -17.01
CA ILE A 36 6.29 -0.88 -17.37
C ILE A 36 6.28 -1.05 -18.89
N ASP A 37 6.43 -2.29 -19.37
CA ASP A 37 6.17 -2.59 -20.78
C ASP A 37 4.69 -2.85 -20.99
N THR A 38 4.00 -1.85 -21.53
CA THR A 38 2.57 -1.89 -21.84
C THR A 38 2.22 -2.91 -22.95
N ALA A 39 3.20 -3.38 -23.72
CA ALA A 39 2.95 -4.35 -24.80
C ALA A 39 2.74 -5.78 -24.29
N ILE A 40 3.24 -6.11 -23.09
CA ILE A 40 3.22 -7.47 -22.53
C ILE A 40 1.95 -7.74 -21.71
N GLY A 41 1.21 -6.68 -21.34
CA GLY A 41 0.16 -6.75 -20.34
C GLY A 41 0.72 -7.07 -18.94
N LYS A 42 -0.15 -7.35 -17.97
CA LYS A 42 0.25 -7.78 -16.60
C LYS A 42 1.09 -6.74 -15.84
N SER A 43 0.76 -5.46 -16.00
CA SER A 43 1.49 -4.34 -15.41
C SER A 43 1.73 -4.47 -13.89
N THR A 44 0.76 -4.99 -13.12
CA THR A 44 0.94 -5.28 -11.67
C THR A 44 2.07 -6.27 -11.40
N GLN A 45 2.16 -7.36 -12.17
CA GLN A 45 3.21 -8.38 -11.99
C GLN A 45 4.58 -7.85 -12.39
N GLN A 46 4.63 -6.91 -13.34
CA GLN A 46 5.86 -6.20 -13.70
C GLN A 46 6.33 -5.30 -12.55
N ILE A 47 5.42 -4.52 -11.94
CA ILE A 47 5.73 -3.72 -10.74
C ILE A 47 6.26 -4.62 -9.63
N GLN A 48 5.55 -5.70 -9.29
CA GLN A 48 5.98 -6.62 -8.23
C GLN A 48 7.38 -7.20 -8.51
N LYS A 49 7.63 -7.65 -9.74
CA LYS A 49 8.93 -8.21 -10.13
C LYS A 49 10.08 -7.22 -9.97
N LEU A 50 9.84 -5.93 -10.23
CA LEU A 50 10.85 -4.88 -10.17
C LEU A 50 11.00 -4.29 -8.77
N LEU A 51 9.89 -4.12 -8.04
CA LEU A 51 9.83 -3.49 -6.73
C LEU A 51 10.25 -4.45 -5.60
N TYR A 52 9.79 -5.69 -5.62
CA TYR A 52 9.96 -6.62 -4.50
C TYR A 52 11.43 -6.88 -4.12
N PRO A 53 12.37 -7.06 -5.08
CA PRO A 53 13.79 -7.18 -4.74
C PRO A 53 14.33 -5.95 -3.99
N GLU A 54 13.91 -4.74 -4.37
CA GLU A 54 14.36 -3.49 -3.75
C GLU A 54 13.72 -3.27 -2.37
N LEU A 55 12.46 -3.67 -2.19
CA LEU A 55 11.81 -3.70 -0.88
C LEU A 55 12.56 -4.60 0.10
N VAL A 56 12.90 -5.83 -0.31
CA VAL A 56 13.66 -6.76 0.55
C VAL A 56 15.02 -6.20 0.91
N LYS A 57 15.77 -5.65 -0.05
CA LYS A 57 17.06 -4.97 0.22
C LYS A 57 16.90 -3.81 1.21
N SER A 58 15.76 -3.14 1.18
CA SER A 58 15.42 -2.02 2.06
C SER A 58 14.79 -2.45 3.39
N GLY A 59 14.80 -3.75 3.72
CA GLY A 59 14.35 -4.28 5.01
C GLY A 59 12.85 -4.53 5.13
N TRP A 60 12.10 -4.55 4.02
CA TRP A 60 10.69 -4.95 4.03
C TRP A 60 10.54 -6.47 4.07
N ILE A 61 9.49 -6.92 4.74
CA ILE A 61 9.06 -8.32 4.80
C ILE A 61 7.87 -8.47 3.85
N LEU A 62 8.00 -9.31 2.83
CA LEU A 62 6.95 -9.52 1.82
C LEU A 62 5.93 -10.59 2.23
N ASN A 63 4.74 -10.54 1.65
CA ASN A 63 3.65 -11.52 1.81
C ASN A 63 3.34 -11.83 3.30
N PHE A 64 3.28 -10.78 4.11
CA PHE A 64 3.20 -10.89 5.56
C PHE A 64 1.80 -11.31 6.00
N ILE A 65 1.67 -12.49 6.59
CA ILE A 65 0.42 -12.96 7.21
C ILE A 65 0.31 -12.34 8.61
N TYR A 66 -0.64 -11.42 8.79
CA TYR A 66 -0.78 -10.66 10.05
C TYR A 66 -1.65 -11.37 11.09
N ASP A 67 -2.40 -12.42 10.70
CA ASP A 67 -3.13 -13.27 11.63
C ASP A 67 -2.60 -14.70 11.60
N SER A 68 -1.83 -15.06 12.63
CA SER A 68 -1.25 -16.40 12.80
C SER A 68 -2.28 -17.50 13.07
N ASN A 69 -3.54 -17.15 13.36
CA ASN A 69 -4.62 -18.11 13.56
C ASN A 69 -5.27 -18.54 12.25
N THR A 70 -4.89 -17.93 11.12
CA THR A 70 -5.40 -18.31 9.81
C THR A 70 -4.92 -19.72 9.48
N ALA A 71 -5.84 -20.68 9.48
CA ALA A 71 -5.50 -22.05 9.11
C ALA A 71 -4.98 -22.08 7.66
N SER A 72 -3.82 -22.71 7.45
CA SER A 72 -3.13 -22.81 6.16
C SER A 72 -3.94 -23.50 5.04
N LEU A 73 -5.09 -24.06 5.39
CA LEU A 73 -6.05 -24.70 4.48
C LEU A 73 -6.92 -23.70 3.71
N TYR A 74 -7.01 -22.45 4.16
CA TYR A 74 -7.83 -21.42 3.52
C TYR A 74 -7.00 -20.42 2.71
N PRO A 75 -7.59 -19.77 1.68
CA PRO A 75 -6.94 -18.68 0.98
C PRO A 75 -6.49 -17.59 1.96
N THR A 76 -5.18 -17.39 2.09
CA THR A 76 -4.59 -16.45 3.04
C THR A 76 -4.52 -15.02 2.49
N SER A 77 -4.92 -14.80 1.23
CA SER A 77 -4.84 -13.48 0.56
C SER A 77 -5.58 -12.37 1.30
N ASN A 78 -6.67 -12.73 2.01
CA ASN A 78 -7.46 -11.81 2.84
C ASN A 78 -6.84 -11.54 4.21
N TYR A 79 -5.75 -12.23 4.56
CA TYR A 79 -5.07 -12.21 5.85
C TYR A 79 -3.57 -11.90 5.70
N SER A 80 -3.14 -11.53 4.49
CA SER A 80 -1.77 -11.21 4.16
C SER A 80 -1.66 -9.80 3.58
N LEU A 81 -0.58 -9.09 3.92
CA LEU A 81 -0.19 -7.86 3.26
C LEU A 81 0.92 -8.10 2.25
N ASP A 82 0.95 -7.34 1.15
CA ASP A 82 2.03 -7.40 0.16
C ASP A 82 3.41 -7.19 0.81
N ALA A 83 3.52 -6.20 1.69
CA ALA A 83 4.72 -6.02 2.50
C ALA A 83 4.46 -5.29 3.83
N ILE A 84 5.37 -5.49 4.79
CA ILE A 84 5.47 -4.67 6.00
C ILE A 84 6.90 -4.21 6.25
N LYS A 85 7.06 -3.14 7.03
CA LYS A 85 8.35 -2.72 7.57
C LYS A 85 8.18 -2.14 8.97
N ASP A 86 8.97 -2.65 9.91
CA ASP A 86 9.03 -2.12 11.26
C ASP A 86 10.16 -1.11 11.38
N VAL A 87 9.86 0.05 11.95
CA VAL A 87 10.84 1.10 12.22
C VAL A 87 10.61 1.69 13.61
N GLN A 88 11.70 2.05 14.26
CA GLN A 88 11.66 2.72 15.56
C GLN A 88 12.21 4.13 15.39
N SER A 89 11.48 5.12 15.90
CA SER A 89 12.00 6.49 15.95
C SER A 89 12.68 6.75 17.28
N ASN A 90 13.79 7.49 17.26
CA ASN A 90 14.35 8.08 18.48
C ASN A 90 13.58 9.34 18.93
N SER A 91 12.69 9.87 18.07
CA SER A 91 11.93 11.10 18.33
C SER A 91 10.53 10.88 18.90
N CYS A 92 10.09 9.62 19.02
CA CYS A 92 8.83 9.27 19.67
C CYS A 92 8.97 7.97 20.44
N ILE A 93 8.06 7.72 21.38
CA ILE A 93 8.06 6.47 22.16
C ILE A 93 7.51 5.26 21.39
N HIS A 94 7.00 5.49 20.17
CA HIS A 94 6.26 4.48 19.43
C HIS A 94 7.16 3.57 18.57
N ASN A 95 6.79 2.29 18.53
CA ASN A 95 7.22 1.34 17.50
C ASN A 95 6.28 1.47 16.31
N HIS A 96 6.83 1.77 15.14
CA HIS A 96 6.05 1.97 13.94
C HIS A 96 6.08 0.74 13.05
N ARG A 97 4.92 0.38 12.49
CA ARG A 97 4.82 -0.59 11.40
C ARG A 97 4.19 0.08 10.18
N LEU A 98 4.89 0.02 9.06
CA LEU A 98 4.37 0.39 7.76
C LEU A 98 3.71 -0.85 7.15
N LEU A 99 2.48 -0.70 6.70
CA LEU A 99 1.68 -1.74 6.04
C LEU A 99 1.53 -1.32 4.58
N LEU A 100 1.97 -2.13 3.63
CA LEU A 100 1.95 -1.80 2.20
C LEU A 100 1.03 -2.75 1.43
N GLU A 101 0.22 -2.19 0.53
CA GLU A 101 -0.51 -2.93 -0.51
C GLU A 101 -0.40 -2.27 -1.88
N LEU A 102 -0.18 -3.10 -2.91
CA LEU A 102 -0.26 -2.73 -4.32
C LEU A 102 -1.68 -2.97 -4.84
N CYS A 103 -2.53 -1.96 -4.66
CA CYS A 103 -3.95 -1.98 -4.96
C CYS A 103 -4.25 -1.79 -6.46
N PHE A 104 -3.89 -2.76 -7.29
CA PHE A 104 -4.18 -2.80 -8.74
C PHE A 104 -5.21 -3.87 -9.13
N ASP A 105 -6.11 -4.20 -8.20
CA ASP A 105 -7.20 -5.15 -8.40
C ASP A 105 -8.49 -4.45 -8.84
N ASN A 106 -9.50 -5.25 -9.21
CA ASN A 106 -10.83 -4.76 -9.53
C ASN A 106 -11.43 -3.93 -8.39
N ARG A 107 -12.24 -2.92 -8.74
CA ARG A 107 -12.92 -2.02 -7.80
C ARG A 107 -13.76 -2.69 -6.70
N GLN A 108 -14.20 -3.92 -6.92
CA GLN A 108 -14.88 -4.73 -5.91
C GLN A 108 -13.96 -5.11 -4.72
N ALA A 109 -12.65 -5.09 -4.92
CA ALA A 109 -11.65 -5.43 -3.91
C ALA A 109 -11.31 -4.25 -2.96
N ILE A 110 -11.80 -3.03 -3.22
CA ILE A 110 -11.54 -1.86 -2.36
C ILE A 110 -11.85 -2.20 -0.90
N GLY A 111 -13.06 -2.71 -0.63
CA GLY A 111 -13.47 -3.07 0.73
C GLY A 111 -12.53 -4.08 1.39
N THR A 112 -12.12 -5.11 0.65
CA THR A 112 -11.19 -6.13 1.15
C THR A 112 -9.83 -5.53 1.48
N ASN A 113 -9.27 -4.70 0.59
CA ASN A 113 -7.97 -4.06 0.80
C ASN A 113 -7.99 -3.12 2.01
N LEU A 114 -9.07 -2.35 2.16
CA LEU A 114 -9.27 -1.47 3.30
C LEU A 114 -9.41 -2.25 4.63
N LEU A 115 -10.19 -3.35 4.64
CA LEU A 115 -10.33 -4.20 5.81
C LEU A 115 -9.02 -4.92 6.19
N LYS A 116 -8.21 -5.32 5.22
CA LYS A 116 -6.88 -5.91 5.48
C LYS A 116 -6.02 -4.97 6.33
N PHE A 117 -5.98 -3.69 5.96
CA PHE A 117 -5.26 -2.68 6.73
C PHE A 117 -5.82 -2.48 8.13
N GLU A 118 -7.14 -2.36 8.24
CA GLU A 118 -7.81 -2.17 9.53
C GLU A 118 -7.50 -3.32 10.49
N THR A 119 -7.56 -4.55 10.00
CA THR A 119 -7.37 -5.74 10.84
C THR A 119 -5.91 -5.88 11.22
N ALA A 120 -4.98 -5.67 10.28
CA ALA A 120 -3.55 -5.69 10.55
C ALA A 120 -3.14 -4.60 11.56
N LYS A 121 -3.68 -3.37 11.42
CA LYS A 121 -3.51 -2.28 12.39
C LYS A 121 -3.98 -2.70 13.78
N ARG A 122 -5.23 -3.16 13.89
CA ARG A 122 -5.82 -3.59 15.17
C ARG A 122 -5.04 -4.70 15.85
N ILE A 123 -4.42 -5.62 15.12
CA ILE A 123 -3.61 -6.68 15.71
C ILE A 123 -2.29 -6.12 16.24
N TYR A 124 -1.61 -5.27 15.46
CA TYR A 124 -0.31 -4.71 15.85
C TYR A 124 -0.41 -3.70 17.01
N GLU A 125 -1.42 -2.84 16.97
CA GLU A 125 -1.64 -1.75 17.93
C GLU A 125 -2.24 -2.23 19.27
N ARG A 126 -2.46 -3.53 19.46
CA ARG A 126 -2.78 -4.12 20.78
C ARG A 126 -1.64 -4.02 21.78
N THR A 127 -0.42 -3.80 21.30
CA THR A 127 0.76 -3.66 22.14
C THR A 127 0.95 -2.19 22.51
N ASP A 128 1.33 -1.93 23.75
CA ASP A 128 1.63 -0.57 24.19
C ASP A 128 2.71 0.08 23.31
N ASN A 129 2.45 1.34 22.94
CA ASN A 129 3.31 2.14 22.08
C ASN A 129 3.51 1.62 20.64
N SER A 130 2.65 0.74 20.12
CA SER A 130 2.70 0.34 18.71
C SER A 130 1.75 1.20 17.86
N LEU A 131 2.24 1.71 16.72
CA LEU A 131 1.44 2.46 15.74
C LEU A 131 1.66 1.92 14.34
N ALA A 132 0.57 1.63 13.62
CA ALA A 132 0.63 1.14 12.26
C ALA A 132 0.16 2.20 11.25
N THR A 133 0.91 2.37 10.16
CA THR A 133 0.58 3.28 9.06
C THR A 133 0.29 2.47 7.80
N SER A 134 -0.90 2.67 7.23
CA SER A 134 -1.30 2.03 5.97
C SER A 134 -0.78 2.84 4.79
N ILE A 135 -0.23 2.16 3.79
CA ILE A 135 0.26 2.74 2.55
C ILE A 135 -0.39 2.00 1.38
N ILE A 136 -1.16 2.73 0.59
CA ILE A 136 -1.81 2.23 -0.62
C ILE A 136 -0.99 2.72 -1.82
N VAL A 137 -0.52 1.78 -2.65
CA VAL A 137 -0.02 2.09 -3.99
C VAL A 137 -1.12 1.77 -4.98
N CYS A 138 -1.61 2.77 -5.70
CA CYS A 138 -2.66 2.60 -6.70
C CYS A 138 -2.42 3.57 -7.87
N GLY A 139 -3.16 3.43 -8.98
CA GLY A 139 -3.08 4.37 -10.09
C GLY A 139 -4.13 5.48 -9.97
N SER A 140 -3.86 6.64 -10.57
CA SER A 140 -4.96 7.56 -10.90
C SER A 140 -5.79 6.99 -12.06
N GLN A 141 -6.96 7.55 -12.31
CA GLN A 141 -7.79 7.14 -13.44
C GLN A 141 -7.05 7.29 -14.79
N GLU A 142 -6.29 8.38 -14.95
CA GLU A 142 -5.48 8.63 -16.15
C GLU A 142 -4.27 7.69 -16.22
N GLY A 143 -3.55 7.53 -15.10
CA GLY A 143 -2.37 6.66 -15.03
C GLY A 143 -2.70 5.20 -15.33
N LEU A 144 -3.84 4.69 -14.85
CA LEU A 144 -4.31 3.35 -15.19
C LEU A 144 -4.61 3.21 -16.69
N ALA A 145 -5.25 4.22 -17.30
CA ALA A 145 -5.59 4.21 -18.73
C ALA A 145 -4.35 4.29 -19.63
N ASP A 146 -3.39 5.14 -19.29
CA ASP A 146 -2.12 5.30 -20.01
C ASP A 146 -1.31 4.01 -20.00
N LEU A 147 -1.22 3.38 -18.83
CA LEU A 147 -0.47 2.16 -18.62
C LEU A 147 -1.27 0.89 -18.98
N LYS A 148 -2.43 1.04 -19.63
CA LYS A 148 -3.27 -0.04 -20.18
C LYS A 148 -3.76 -1.05 -19.14
N TRP A 149 -4.05 -0.60 -17.91
CA TRP A 149 -4.81 -1.42 -16.98
C TRP A 149 -6.25 -1.63 -17.47
N ASP A 150 -6.85 -2.73 -17.02
CA ASP A 150 -8.25 -3.00 -17.30
C ASP A 150 -9.14 -1.92 -16.68
N GLY A 151 -10.21 -1.56 -17.39
CA GLY A 151 -11.16 -0.55 -16.92
C GLY A 151 -11.92 -0.95 -15.66
N GLY A 152 -11.77 -2.18 -15.15
CA GLY A 152 -12.28 -2.66 -13.87
C GLY A 152 -11.44 -2.31 -12.65
N VAL A 153 -10.17 -1.90 -12.85
CA VAL A 153 -9.20 -1.65 -11.77
C VAL A 153 -9.56 -0.37 -11.01
N ALA A 154 -9.50 -0.43 -9.68
CA ALA A 154 -9.78 0.74 -8.85
C ALA A 154 -8.71 1.83 -8.97
N SER A 155 -9.16 3.04 -9.22
CA SER A 155 -8.37 4.26 -9.16
C SER A 155 -8.29 4.85 -7.75
N PHE A 156 -7.33 5.74 -7.55
CA PHE A 156 -7.21 6.55 -6.32
C PHE A 156 -8.52 7.22 -5.92
N SER A 157 -9.24 7.85 -6.86
CA SER A 157 -10.48 8.57 -6.57
C SER A 157 -11.61 7.64 -6.10
N GLU A 158 -11.63 6.38 -6.57
CA GLU A 158 -12.56 5.37 -6.06
C GLU A 158 -12.22 4.98 -4.61
N TYR A 159 -10.94 4.83 -4.26
CA TYR A 159 -10.52 4.61 -2.87
C TYR A 159 -10.85 5.80 -1.96
N GLU A 160 -10.56 7.02 -2.41
CA GLU A 160 -10.86 8.26 -1.66
C GLU A 160 -12.36 8.39 -1.41
N ASN A 161 -13.19 8.23 -2.46
CA ASN A 161 -14.63 8.29 -2.32
C ASN A 161 -15.17 7.18 -1.40
N ALA A 162 -14.59 5.98 -1.45
CA ALA A 162 -14.98 4.88 -0.58
C ALA A 162 -14.73 5.22 0.91
N LEU A 163 -13.60 5.83 1.25
CA LEU A 163 -13.29 6.30 2.62
C LEU A 163 -14.17 7.48 3.06
N LEU A 164 -14.55 8.37 2.14
CA LEU A 164 -15.45 9.48 2.47
C LEU A 164 -16.90 9.04 2.66
N THR A 165 -17.28 7.85 2.20
CA THR A 165 -18.67 7.37 2.16
C THR A 165 -18.87 6.06 2.92
N VAL A 166 -18.76 4.92 2.25
CA VAL A 166 -19.14 3.59 2.74
C VAL A 166 -18.20 3.09 3.84
N TYR A 167 -16.93 3.47 3.77
CA TYR A 167 -15.88 3.11 4.74
C TYR A 167 -15.43 4.32 5.54
N ARG A 168 -16.35 5.27 5.77
CA ARG A 168 -16.11 6.37 6.70
C ARG A 168 -15.84 5.80 8.08
N ASP A 169 -14.85 6.36 8.76
CA ASP A 169 -14.46 6.05 10.14
C ASP A 169 -13.89 4.64 10.38
N ILE A 170 -13.57 3.85 9.33
CA ILE A 170 -12.89 2.56 9.56
C ILE A 170 -11.46 2.75 10.08
N PHE A 171 -10.85 3.89 9.78
CA PHE A 171 -9.49 4.22 10.19
C PHE A 171 -9.48 5.42 11.13
N THR A 172 -8.76 5.27 12.24
CA THR A 172 -8.38 6.40 13.11
C THR A 172 -7.39 7.34 12.41
N ILE A 173 -6.47 6.77 11.61
CA ILE A 173 -5.52 7.50 10.76
C ILE A 173 -5.65 6.97 9.34
N GLU A 174 -6.00 7.85 8.42
CA GLU A 174 -6.21 7.53 7.02
C GLU A 174 -4.96 6.92 6.37
N PRO A 175 -5.13 6.03 5.37
CA PRO A 175 -4.03 5.53 4.59
C PRO A 175 -3.27 6.65 3.87
N GLN A 176 -1.96 6.48 3.75
CA GLN A 176 -1.12 7.30 2.89
C GLN A 176 -1.17 6.72 1.47
N TYR A 177 -1.22 7.58 0.45
CA TYR A 177 -1.30 7.12 -0.94
C TYR A 177 -0.03 7.45 -1.71
N LEU A 178 0.47 6.45 -2.43
CA LEU A 178 1.47 6.59 -3.47
C LEU A 178 0.81 6.32 -4.81
N ILE A 179 0.49 7.40 -5.54
CA ILE A 179 -0.37 7.34 -6.72
C ILE A 179 0.49 7.28 -7.98
N ILE A 180 0.27 6.26 -8.82
CA ILE A 180 0.88 6.13 -10.14
C ILE A 180 0.14 7.02 -11.16
N LYS A 181 0.87 8.07 -11.55
CA LYS A 181 0.66 9.18 -12.50
C LYS A 181 -0.51 10.16 -12.30
N GLN A 182 -0.17 11.44 -12.53
CA GLN A 182 -0.91 12.59 -13.08
C GLN A 182 -0.01 13.16 -14.19
#